data_AF-A0A7V8VJJ7-F1
#
_entry.id   AF-A0A7V8VJJ7-F1
#
_cell.length_a   1.000
_cell.length_b   1.000
_cell.length_c   1.000
_cell.angle_alpha   90.00
_cell.angle_beta   90.00
_cell.angle_gamma   90.00
#
_symmetry.space_group_name_H-M   'P 1'
#
loop_
_entity.id
_entity.type
_entity.pdbx_description
1 polymer ?
#
loop_
_entity_poly.entity_id
_entity_poly.type
_entity_poly.pdbx_seq_one_letter_code
_entity_poly.pdbx_strand_id
1 'polypeptide(L)'
;PSADGSRSRRGEQEERPFGLTERELQVLHRVAVGATNREIAGALFMAEKTASVHVSRILAKLGVRSRTEAAAVAHRQGLVAEVAPTLGE
;
A
#
# COMPACT_ATOMS: atom_id res chain seq x y z
N PRO A 1 -4.04 -41.23 16.49
CA PRO A 1 -4.92 -40.04 16.52
C PRO A 1 -4.27 -38.89 17.29
N SER A 2 -3.67 -37.92 16.59
CA SER A 2 -3.25 -36.65 17.15
C SER A 2 -3.57 -35.56 16.13
N ALA A 3 -4.33 -34.59 16.58
CA ALA A 3 -5.13 -33.69 15.76
C ALA A 3 -4.29 -32.69 14.96
N ASP A 4 -4.70 -32.53 13.71
CA ASP A 4 -4.48 -31.41 12.83
C ASP A 4 -4.80 -30.10 13.56
N GLY A 5 -3.78 -29.29 13.79
CA GLY A 5 -3.91 -28.00 14.41
C GLY A 5 -2.78 -27.10 13.92
N SER A 6 -3.16 -26.02 13.23
CA SER A 6 -2.31 -24.86 12.92
C SER A 6 -1.68 -24.74 11.51
N ARG A 7 -2.36 -25.19 10.45
CA ARG A 7 -1.99 -24.80 9.05
C ARG A 7 -2.83 -23.69 8.41
N SER A 8 -3.85 -23.15 9.08
CA SER A 8 -4.82 -22.25 8.44
C SER A 8 -4.72 -20.76 8.84
N ARG A 9 -3.53 -20.24 9.14
CA ARG A 9 -3.32 -18.78 9.38
C ARG A 9 -2.09 -18.19 8.69
N ARG A 10 -1.43 -18.93 7.79
CA ARG A 10 -0.22 -18.48 7.10
C ARG A 10 -0.45 -18.07 5.63
N GLY A 11 -1.51 -18.60 4.99
CA GLY A 11 -1.84 -18.31 3.59
C GLY A 11 -2.35 -16.89 3.31
N GLU A 12 -3.14 -16.30 4.21
CA GLU A 12 -3.77 -14.98 3.96
C GLU A 12 -2.83 -13.78 4.17
N GLN A 13 -1.67 -13.98 4.82
CA GLN A 13 -0.66 -12.93 5.00
C GLN A 13 0.40 -12.92 3.89
N GLU A 14 0.50 -13.98 3.08
CA GLU A 14 1.50 -14.11 2.02
C GLU A 14 1.08 -13.43 0.69
N GLU A 15 -0.18 -13.03 0.53
CA GLU A 15 -0.68 -12.41 -0.71
C GLU A 15 -0.77 -10.87 -0.66
N ARG A 16 -0.36 -10.23 0.45
CA ARG A 16 -0.31 -8.76 0.51
C ARG A 16 0.99 -8.27 -0.12
N PRO A 17 0.93 -7.41 -1.16
CA PRO A 17 2.15 -6.91 -1.81
C PRO A 17 3.05 -6.23 -0.77
N PHE A 18 4.27 -6.76 -0.63
CA PHE A 18 5.33 -6.30 0.27
C PHE A 18 5.02 -6.32 1.79
N GLY A 19 4.02 -7.08 2.24
CA GLY A 19 3.66 -7.10 3.66
C GLY A 19 3.16 -5.74 4.19
N LEU A 20 2.59 -4.93 3.31
CA LEU A 20 1.97 -3.65 3.64
C LEU A 20 0.57 -3.89 4.22
N THR A 21 0.24 -3.14 5.27
CA THR A 21 -1.13 -3.07 5.78
C THR A 21 -2.03 -2.37 4.76
N GLU A 22 -3.35 -2.55 4.86
CA GLU A 22 -4.32 -1.86 3.98
C GLU A 22 -4.15 -0.34 4.01
N ARG A 23 -3.81 0.23 5.18
CA ARG A 23 -3.59 1.67 5.28
C ARG A 23 -2.31 2.10 4.57
N GLU A 24 -1.24 1.31 4.69
CA GLU A 24 0.00 1.56 3.97
C GLU A 24 -0.17 1.41 2.45
N LEU A 25 -0.98 0.45 1.99
CA LEU A 25 -1.32 0.31 0.57
C LEU A 25 -2.07 1.53 0.03
N GLN A 26 -3.04 2.06 0.77
CA GLN A 26 -3.74 3.29 0.40
C GLN A 26 -2.79 4.48 0.30
N VAL A 27 -1.85 4.61 1.24
CA VAL A 27 -0.80 5.64 1.18
C VAL A 27 0.10 5.44 -0.04
N LEU A 28 0.57 4.21 -0.29
CA LEU A 28 1.42 3.87 -1.42
C LEU A 28 0.74 4.17 -2.76
N HIS A 29 -0.55 3.84 -2.90
CA HIS A 29 -1.34 4.16 -4.09
C HIS A 29 -1.39 5.66 -4.34
N ARG A 30 -1.66 6.46 -3.29
CA ARG A 30 -1.66 7.92 -3.39
C ARG A 30 -0.28 8.49 -3.73
N VAL A 31 0.80 7.92 -3.18
CA VAL A 31 2.17 8.27 -3.55
C VAL A 31 2.43 7.99 -5.03
N ALA A 32 1.89 6.87 -5.55
CA ALA A 32 2.09 6.45 -6.92
C ALA A 32 1.39 7.33 -7.96
N VAL A 33 0.24 7.92 -7.61
CA VAL A 33 -0.43 8.96 -8.42
C VAL A 33 0.17 10.36 -8.23
N GLY A 34 1.24 10.49 -7.43
CA GLY A 34 1.95 11.76 -7.23
C GLY A 34 1.41 12.65 -6.11
N ALA A 35 0.44 12.19 -5.31
CA ALA A 35 -0.18 12.99 -4.25
C ALA A 35 0.82 13.44 -3.19
N THR A 36 0.68 14.67 -2.68
CA THR A 36 1.53 15.17 -1.58
C THR A 36 1.12 14.59 -0.23
N ASN A 37 1.99 14.68 0.79
CA ASN A 37 1.65 14.23 2.15
C ASN A 37 0.37 14.89 2.67
N ARG A 38 0.12 16.15 2.30
CA ARG A 38 -1.08 16.91 2.63
C ARG A 38 -2.34 16.32 1.98
N GLU A 39 -2.25 15.96 0.70
CA GLU A 39 -3.36 15.36 -0.04
C GLU A 39 -3.63 13.94 0.43
N ILE A 40 -2.58 13.16 0.71
CA ILE A 40 -2.68 11.84 1.33
C ILE A 40 -3.39 11.95 2.67
N ALA A 41 -2.99 12.92 3.50
CA ALA A 41 -3.59 13.20 4.78
C ALA A 41 -5.08 13.55 4.66
N GLY A 42 -5.44 14.44 3.73
CA GLY A 42 -6.84 14.79 3.46
C GLY A 42 -7.67 13.61 2.98
N ALA A 43 -7.15 12.84 2.01
CA ALA A 43 -7.83 11.68 1.45
C ALA A 43 -8.00 10.52 2.46
N LEU A 44 -7.10 10.41 3.43
CA LEU A 44 -7.09 9.37 4.45
C LEU A 44 -7.47 9.91 5.83
N PHE A 45 -8.12 11.07 5.92
CA PHE A 45 -8.62 11.65 7.17
C PHE A 45 -7.62 11.58 8.33
N MET A 46 -6.34 11.91 8.06
CA MET A 46 -5.25 11.86 9.03
C MET A 46 -4.40 13.12 8.97
N ALA A 47 -3.51 13.31 9.94
CA ALA A 47 -2.58 14.45 9.93
C ALA A 47 -1.45 14.26 8.91
N GLU A 48 -0.95 15.36 8.33
CA GLU A 48 0.18 15.36 7.39
C GLU A 48 1.44 14.72 7.99
N LYS A 49 1.70 14.96 9.28
CA LYS A 49 2.81 14.34 10.00
C LYS A 49 2.67 12.81 10.05
N THR A 50 1.44 12.32 10.26
CA THR A 50 1.13 10.88 10.23
C THR A 50 1.35 10.31 8.83
N ALA A 51 0.92 11.03 7.78
CA ALA A 51 1.19 10.65 6.40
C ALA A 51 2.70 10.49 6.14
N SER A 52 3.52 11.45 6.58
CA SER A 52 4.97 11.40 6.43
C SER A 52 5.58 10.17 7.13
N VAL A 53 5.10 9.82 8.33
CA VAL A 53 5.57 8.62 9.04
C VAL A 53 5.18 7.35 8.28
N HIS A 54 3.96 7.27 7.74
CA HIS A 54 3.54 6.14 6.92
C HIS A 54 4.41 6.01 5.66
N VAL A 55 4.64 7.11 4.93
CA VAL A 55 5.52 7.10 3.76
C VAL A 55 6.89 6.55 4.13
N SER A 56 7.53 7.06 5.18
CA SER A 56 8.86 6.59 5.60
C SER A 56 8.89 5.09 5.93
N ARG A 57 7.86 4.56 6.60
CA ARG A 57 7.74 3.12 6.90
C ARG A 57 7.56 2.30 5.63
N ILE A 58 6.76 2.80 4.69
CA ILE A 58 6.55 2.16 3.39
C ILE A 58 7.87 2.11 2.62
N LEU A 59 8.64 3.21 2.56
CA LEU A 59 9.96 3.21 1.90
C LEU A 59 10.88 2.14 2.51
N ALA A 60 10.93 2.05 3.84
CA ALA A 60 11.72 1.04 4.54
C ALA A 60 11.27 -0.40 4.23
N LYS A 61 9.94 -0.66 4.20
CA LYS A 61 9.38 -1.97 3.85
C LYS A 61 9.61 -2.36 2.39
N LEU A 62 9.54 -1.39 1.49
CA LEU A 62 9.80 -1.58 0.06
C LEU A 62 11.30 -1.66 -0.26
N GLY A 63 12.18 -1.32 0.68
CA GLY A 63 13.63 -1.28 0.48
C GLY A 63 14.09 -0.15 -0.45
N VAL A 64 13.30 0.91 -0.58
CA VAL A 64 13.59 2.06 -1.47
C VAL A 64 13.96 3.30 -0.66
N ARG A 65 14.62 4.27 -1.31
CA ARG A 65 15.13 5.47 -0.64
C ARG A 65 14.27 6.71 -0.89
N SER A 66 13.47 6.70 -1.95
CA SER A 66 12.69 7.87 -2.36
C SER A 66 11.24 7.54 -2.67
N ARG A 67 10.35 8.53 -2.47
CA ARG A 67 8.93 8.43 -2.86
C ARG A 67 8.73 8.08 -4.34
N THR A 68 9.62 8.57 -5.21
CA THR A 68 9.59 8.27 -6.65
C THR A 68 9.90 6.80 -6.92
N GLU A 69 10.83 6.22 -6.18
CA GLU A 69 11.13 4.79 -6.28
C GLU A 69 9.96 3.96 -5.75
N ALA A 70 9.32 4.37 -4.65
CA ALA A 70 8.11 3.72 -4.15
C ALA A 70 6.95 3.80 -5.15
N ALA A 71 6.76 4.95 -5.80
CA ALA A 71 5.79 5.11 -6.88
C ALA A 71 6.09 4.15 -8.04
N ALA A 72 7.36 4.07 -8.47
CA ALA A 72 7.77 3.13 -9.52
C ALA A 72 7.52 1.66 -9.13
N VAL A 73 7.76 1.29 -7.88
CA VAL A 73 7.43 -0.05 -7.35
C VAL A 73 5.92 -0.29 -7.42
N ALA A 74 5.09 0.67 -6.99
CA ALA A 74 3.64 0.54 -7.05
C ALA A 74 3.12 0.36 -8.48
N HIS A 75 3.66 1.13 -9.44
CA HIS A 75 3.35 1.01 -10.86
C HIS A 75 3.75 -0.36 -11.42
N ARG A 76 4.96 -0.85 -11.13
CA ARG A 76 5.41 -2.19 -11.56
C ARG A 76 4.55 -3.33 -11.05
N GLN A 77 3.93 -3.16 -9.89
CA GLN A 77 3.09 -4.18 -9.26
C GLN A 77 1.62 -4.08 -9.66
N GLY A 78 1.26 -3.15 -10.55
CA GLY A 78 -0.12 -2.93 -10.95
C GLY A 78 -0.99 -2.35 -9.82
N LEU A 79 -0.42 -1.83 -8.74
CA LEU A 79 -1.19 -1.24 -7.62
C LEU A 79 -1.86 0.09 -8.00
N VAL A 80 -1.50 0.61 -9.17
CA VAL A 80 -2.00 1.86 -9.75
C VAL A 80 -2.82 1.58 -11.01
N ALA A 81 -3.06 0.31 -11.34
CA ALA A 81 -3.93 -0.07 -12.44
C ALA A 81 -5.38 0.27 -12.07
N GLU A 82 -5.75 1.49 -12.46
CA GLU A 82 -7.03 1.94 -12.99
C GLU A 82 -8.28 1.26 -12.42
N VAL A 83 -9.05 2.07 -11.71
CA VAL A 83 -10.51 1.99 -11.69
C VAL A 83 -10.95 1.75 -13.13
N ALA A 84 -11.39 0.53 -13.45
CA ALA A 84 -12.00 0.25 -14.73
C ALA A 84 -13.03 1.36 -15.00
N PRO A 85 -13.00 2.04 -16.15
CA PRO A 85 -14.17 2.79 -16.55
C PRO A 85 -15.29 1.74 -16.66
N THR A 86 -16.18 1.69 -15.67
CA THR A 86 -17.46 1.01 -15.83
C THR A 86 -18.18 1.79 -16.92
N LEU A 87 -17.94 1.36 -18.15
CA LEU A 87 -18.76 1.71 -19.30
C LEU A 87 -20.13 1.06 -19.03
N GLY A 88 -21.13 1.91 -18.83
CA GLY A 88 -22.53 1.56 -18.62
C GLY A 88 -23.19 2.77 -17.96
N GLU A 89 -24.07 3.54 -18.60
CA GLU A 89 -24.85 3.38 -19.84
C GLU A 89 -25.04 4.75 -20.50
#